data_AF-A0AAU3AEU8-F1
#
_entry.id   AF-A0AAU3AEU8-F1
#
_cell.length_a   1.000
_cell.length_b   1.000
_cell.length_c   1.000
_cell.angle_alpha   90.00
_cell.angle_beta   90.00
_cell.angle_gamma   90.00
#
_symmetry.space_group_name_H-M   'P 1'
#
loop_
_entity.id
_entity.type
_entity.pdbx_description
1 polymer ?
#
loop_
_entity_poly.entity_id
_entity_poly.type
_entity_poly.pdbx_seq_one_letter_code
_entity_poly.pdbx_strand_id
1 'polypeptide(L)'
;MRHTIARVAATVVVTISALVGSQAGAMATATTGQSAGEPRHSTTTAVVIAADACVANENLGEIATNFISRCRMGSIRREFPGQHYGDTLEYIKGCGERSCKTAWKLLNDNRFKK
;
A
#
# COMPACT_ATOMS: atom_id res chain seq x y z
N MET A 1 -37.90 -29.27 0.66
CA MET A 1 -37.04 -28.30 1.38
C MET A 1 -36.83 -27.11 0.43
N ARG A 2 -37.79 -26.17 0.30
CA ARG A 2 -37.86 -24.87 1.01
C ARG A 2 -36.47 -24.30 1.37
N HIS A 3 -35.95 -23.34 0.60
CA HIS A 3 -36.12 -21.90 0.87
C HIS A 3 -35.47 -21.02 -0.21
N THR A 4 -36.33 -20.21 -0.84
CA THR A 4 -36.04 -19.02 -1.66
C THR A 4 -35.52 -17.89 -0.78
N ILE A 5 -34.46 -17.16 -1.16
CA ILE A 5 -34.20 -15.81 -0.63
C ILE A 5 -33.62 -14.92 -1.75
N ALA A 6 -34.49 -14.04 -2.25
CA ALA A 6 -34.15 -12.86 -3.04
C ALA A 6 -33.65 -11.74 -2.10
N ARG A 7 -32.68 -10.93 -2.56
CA ARG A 7 -32.32 -9.61 -1.99
C ARG A 7 -31.94 -8.70 -3.17
N VAL A 8 -32.89 -7.90 -3.68
CA VAL A 8 -33.21 -6.52 -3.31
C VAL A 8 -32.06 -5.54 -3.56
N ALA A 9 -32.32 -4.62 -4.49
CA ALA A 9 -31.48 -3.53 -4.93
C ALA A 9 -31.27 -2.46 -3.84
N ALA A 10 -30.13 -1.78 -3.88
CA ALA A 10 -29.93 -0.50 -3.20
C ALA A 10 -29.13 0.43 -4.11
N THR A 11 -29.86 1.30 -4.78
CA THR A 11 -29.33 2.47 -5.50
C THR A 11 -28.93 3.49 -4.45
N VAL A 12 -27.66 3.89 -4.41
CA VAL A 12 -27.23 5.06 -3.63
C VAL A 12 -26.59 6.04 -4.59
N VAL A 13 -27.39 7.04 -4.98
CA VAL A 13 -26.95 8.25 -5.66
C VAL A 13 -26.34 9.16 -4.59
N VAL A 14 -25.05 9.44 -4.68
CA VAL A 14 -24.43 10.55 -3.97
C VAL A 14 -23.96 11.54 -5.03
N THR A 15 -24.79 12.55 -5.25
CA THR A 15 -24.33 13.87 -5.72
C THR A 15 -23.64 14.56 -4.54
N ILE A 16 -22.65 15.43 -4.81
CA ILE A 16 -22.44 16.73 -4.14
C ILE A 16 -21.15 17.38 -4.68
N SER A 17 -21.41 18.51 -5.35
CA SER A 17 -20.68 19.78 -5.39
C SER A 17 -19.24 19.90 -5.88
N ALA A 18 -19.14 20.58 -7.03
CA ALA A 18 -18.00 21.36 -7.48
C ALA A 18 -17.69 22.54 -6.54
N LEU A 19 -16.40 22.87 -6.40
CA LEU A 19 -15.93 24.21 -6.02
C LEU A 19 -14.70 24.56 -6.87
N VAL A 20 -14.85 25.64 -7.65
CA VAL A 20 -14.00 26.86 -7.74
C VAL A 20 -12.51 26.66 -7.39
N GLY A 21 -11.50 27.09 -8.16
CA GLY A 21 -11.36 28.12 -9.19
C GLY A 21 -9.87 28.49 -9.25
N SER A 22 -9.49 29.13 -10.36
CA SER A 22 -8.13 29.45 -10.84
C SER A 22 -7.24 30.26 -9.89
N GLN A 23 -5.91 30.22 -10.09
CA GLN A 23 -5.10 31.34 -10.61
C GLN A 23 -3.61 30.96 -10.71
N ALA A 24 -3.01 31.36 -11.83
CA ALA A 24 -1.59 31.29 -12.12
C ALA A 24 -0.80 32.31 -11.28
N GLY A 25 0.43 31.95 -10.91
CA GLY A 25 1.40 32.85 -10.29
C GLY A 25 2.81 32.36 -10.60
N ALA A 26 3.61 33.23 -11.20
CA ALA A 26 4.90 32.93 -11.78
C ALA A 26 6.06 33.50 -10.93
N MET A 27 7.25 32.93 -11.19
CA MET A 27 8.60 33.51 -11.09
C MET A 27 9.32 33.61 -9.73
N ALA A 28 10.56 33.09 -9.81
CA ALA A 28 11.80 33.52 -9.19
C ALA A 28 11.97 33.37 -7.66
N THR A 29 13.02 32.65 -7.26
CA THR A 29 14.32 33.26 -6.86
C THR A 29 15.29 32.14 -6.47
N ALA A 30 16.46 32.11 -7.11
CA ALA A 30 17.59 31.31 -6.67
C ALA A 30 18.15 31.88 -5.37
N THR A 31 18.37 31.06 -4.35
CA THR A 31 19.29 31.39 -3.26
C THR A 31 19.98 30.12 -2.78
N THR A 32 21.27 30.06 -3.09
CA THR A 32 22.29 29.23 -2.48
C THR A 32 22.42 29.60 -0.99
N GLY A 33 22.37 28.62 -0.09
CA GLY A 33 22.54 28.87 1.34
C GLY A 33 22.68 27.58 2.15
N GLN A 34 23.92 27.20 2.41
CA GLN A 34 24.37 26.04 3.16
C GLN A 34 24.19 26.21 4.69
N SER A 35 23.94 25.09 5.37
CA SER A 35 24.57 24.64 6.63
C SER A 35 23.70 24.46 7.87
N ALA A 36 24.01 23.32 8.51
CA ALA A 36 23.98 23.03 9.95
C ALA A 36 22.60 22.82 10.60
N GLY A 37 22.16 21.56 10.57
CA GLY A 37 21.05 21.08 11.38
C GLY A 37 20.92 19.58 11.20
N GLU A 38 21.78 18.84 11.87
CA GLU A 38 21.84 17.39 11.94
C GLU A 38 20.55 16.83 12.59
N PRO A 39 19.64 16.15 11.87
CA PRO A 39 18.77 15.21 12.54
C PRO A 39 19.61 13.97 12.78
N ARG A 40 19.81 13.65 14.06
CA ARG A 40 20.27 12.34 14.51
C ARG A 40 19.42 11.29 13.81
N HIS A 41 19.95 10.72 12.73
CA HIS A 41 19.55 9.40 12.27
C HIS A 41 19.92 8.47 13.41
N SER A 42 18.93 8.26 14.30
CA SER A 42 18.96 7.17 15.26
C SER A 42 19.32 5.95 14.46
N THR A 43 20.50 5.41 14.75
CA THR A 43 20.93 4.11 14.27
C THR A 43 19.95 3.11 14.84
N THR A 44 18.83 2.92 14.14
CA THR A 44 18.02 1.73 14.31
C THR A 44 18.90 0.61 13.83
N THR A 45 19.52 -0.09 14.78
CA THR A 45 20.01 -1.45 14.64
C THR A 45 18.81 -2.33 14.25
N ALA A 46 18.33 -2.20 13.02
CA ALA A 46 17.36 -3.07 12.42
C ALA A 46 18.15 -4.23 11.83
N VAL A 47 18.19 -5.31 12.61
CA VAL A 47 18.37 -6.70 12.20
C VAL A 47 18.48 -6.85 10.67
N VAL A 48 19.71 -6.90 10.17
CA VAL A 48 20.05 -7.30 8.80
C VAL A 48 19.90 -8.81 8.67
N ILE A 49 18.67 -9.32 8.81
CA ILE A 49 18.38 -10.74 8.54
C ILE A 49 17.02 -10.77 7.84
N ALA A 50 16.99 -11.31 6.61
CA ALA A 50 15.87 -11.38 5.64
C ALA A 50 15.81 -10.32 4.51
N ALA A 51 16.86 -9.50 4.32
CA ALA A 51 16.84 -8.46 3.27
C ALA A 51 16.82 -8.98 1.80
N ASP A 52 17.10 -10.26 1.55
CA ASP A 52 17.27 -10.78 0.18
C ASP A 52 16.17 -11.76 -0.27
N ALA A 53 15.45 -12.39 0.66
CA ALA A 53 14.46 -13.40 0.29
C ALA A 53 13.12 -12.78 -0.08
N CYS A 54 12.77 -12.78 -1.38
CA CYS A 54 11.49 -12.28 -1.89
C CYS A 54 10.31 -13.26 -1.73
N VAL A 55 10.26 -13.92 -0.57
CA VAL A 55 9.24 -14.90 -0.17
C VAL A 55 8.36 -14.29 0.90
N ALA A 56 7.06 -14.10 0.62
CA ALA A 56 6.16 -13.42 1.56
C ALA A 56 6.02 -14.16 2.90
N ASN A 57 6.11 -15.50 2.90
CA ASN A 57 6.08 -16.31 4.13
C ASN A 57 7.31 -16.14 5.03
N GLU A 58 8.41 -15.61 4.52
CA GLU A 58 9.65 -15.40 5.28
C GLU A 58 9.77 -13.96 5.80
N ASN A 59 8.87 -13.08 5.38
CA ASN A 59 8.87 -11.66 5.71
C ASN A 59 7.58 -11.24 6.45
N LEU A 60 6.98 -12.14 7.25
CA LEU A 60 5.66 -11.90 7.88
C LEU A 60 5.60 -10.60 8.72
N GLY A 61 6.72 -10.20 9.35
CA GLY A 61 6.82 -8.95 10.10
C GLY A 61 6.99 -7.68 9.24
N GLU A 62 7.17 -7.80 7.92
CA GLU A 62 7.35 -6.65 7.03
C GLU A 62 6.01 -6.03 6.64
N ILE A 63 6.02 -4.70 6.50
CA ILE A 63 4.88 -3.94 5.98
C ILE A 63 4.73 -4.21 4.47
N ALA A 64 3.50 -4.43 4.02
CA ALA A 64 3.20 -4.79 2.64
C ALA A 64 3.78 -3.81 1.60
N THR A 65 3.71 -2.49 1.84
CA THR A 65 4.30 -1.51 0.92
C THR A 65 5.82 -1.65 0.77
N ASN A 66 6.53 -2.01 1.85
CA ASN A 66 7.99 -2.20 1.84
C ASN A 66 8.35 -3.47 1.05
N PHE A 67 7.66 -4.58 1.33
CA PHE A 67 7.82 -5.83 0.60
C PHE A 67 7.51 -5.66 -0.89
N ILE A 68 6.41 -4.98 -1.23
CA ILE A 68 6.05 -4.67 -2.62
C ILE A 68 7.14 -3.85 -3.29
N SER A 69 7.64 -2.80 -2.63
CA SER A 69 8.67 -1.92 -3.19
C SER A 69 9.97 -2.67 -3.50
N ARG A 70 10.37 -3.60 -2.63
CA ARG A 70 11.60 -4.39 -2.79
C ARG A 70 11.42 -5.52 -3.80
N CYS A 71 10.39 -6.35 -3.62
CA CYS A 71 10.27 -7.67 -4.24
C CYS A 71 9.22 -7.77 -5.36
N ARG A 72 8.39 -6.74 -5.55
CA ARG A 72 7.31 -6.79 -6.55
C ARG A 72 7.38 -5.65 -7.55
N MET A 73 6.94 -5.92 -8.77
CA MET A 73 6.78 -4.91 -9.81
C MET A 73 5.71 -3.91 -9.39
N GLY A 74 5.90 -2.63 -9.73
CA GLY A 74 4.94 -1.57 -9.43
C GLY A 74 3.56 -1.80 -10.04
N SER A 75 3.44 -2.65 -11.07
CA SER A 75 2.17 -3.03 -11.71
C SER A 75 1.17 -3.68 -10.74
N ILE A 76 1.64 -4.33 -9.66
CA ILE A 76 0.79 -4.89 -8.61
C ILE A 76 -0.07 -3.83 -7.92
N ARG A 77 0.40 -2.56 -7.88
CA ARG A 77 -0.28 -1.48 -7.16
C ARG A 77 -1.67 -1.14 -7.72
N ARG A 78 -1.96 -1.57 -8.96
CA ARG A 78 -3.26 -1.42 -9.61
C ARG A 78 -4.28 -2.46 -9.14
N GLU A 79 -3.81 -3.61 -8.68
CA GLU A 79 -4.64 -4.75 -8.25
C GLU A 79 -4.63 -4.92 -6.74
N PHE A 80 -3.59 -4.44 -6.06
CA PHE A 80 -3.41 -4.60 -4.63
C PHE A 80 -4.45 -3.80 -3.84
N PRO A 81 -5.18 -4.42 -2.88
CA PRO A 81 -6.17 -3.71 -2.07
C PRO A 81 -5.50 -2.62 -1.25
N GLY A 82 -5.85 -1.36 -1.52
CA GLY A 82 -5.14 -0.20 -0.98
C GLY A 82 -5.18 -0.07 0.54
N GLN A 83 -6.20 -0.62 1.19
CA GLN A 83 -6.31 -0.62 2.65
C GLN A 83 -5.18 -1.41 3.34
N HIS A 84 -4.55 -2.36 2.64
CA HIS A 84 -3.54 -3.25 3.23
C HIS A 84 -2.11 -2.78 3.00
N TYR A 85 -1.88 -1.59 2.42
CA TYR A 85 -0.51 -1.10 2.19
C TYR A 85 0.28 -0.87 3.49
N GLY A 86 -0.42 -0.48 4.57
CA GLY A 86 0.18 -0.24 5.89
C GLY A 86 0.18 -1.47 6.81
N ASP A 87 -0.41 -2.58 6.38
CA ASP A 87 -0.52 -3.78 7.20
C ASP A 87 0.73 -4.66 7.08
N THR A 88 1.01 -5.44 8.12
CA THR A 88 2.04 -6.48 8.08
C THR A 88 1.59 -7.66 7.22
N LEU A 89 2.55 -8.35 6.61
CA LEU A 89 2.31 -9.58 5.86
C LEU A 89 1.64 -10.66 6.72
N GLU A 90 1.97 -10.73 8.02
CA GLU A 90 1.31 -11.59 9.00
C GLU A 90 -0.18 -11.28 9.12
N TYR A 91 -0.54 -10.00 9.30
CA TYR A 91 -1.94 -9.59 9.40
C TYR A 91 -2.70 -9.96 8.14
N ILE A 92 -2.16 -9.63 6.96
CA ILE A 92 -2.76 -9.92 5.65
C ILE A 92 -2.99 -11.42 5.46
N LYS A 93 -2.09 -12.26 5.96
CA LYS A 93 -2.24 -13.73 5.93
C LYS A 93 -3.35 -14.22 6.86
N GLY A 94 -3.55 -13.56 8.01
CA GLY A 94 -4.43 -14.00 9.09
C GLY A 94 -5.83 -13.38 9.14
N CYS A 95 -6.07 -12.19 8.57
CA CYS A 95 -7.32 -11.43 8.79
C CYS A 95 -8.59 -12.03 8.16
N GLY A 96 -8.48 -13.04 7.30
CA GLY A 96 -9.63 -13.84 6.84
C GLY A 96 -10.61 -13.14 5.89
N GLU A 97 -10.53 -11.83 5.72
CA GLU A 97 -11.35 -11.07 4.78
C GLU A 97 -11.02 -11.36 3.31
N ARG A 98 -11.94 -11.00 2.40
CA ARG A 98 -11.74 -11.18 0.96
C ARG A 98 -10.58 -10.34 0.44
N SER A 99 -10.41 -9.11 0.95
CA SER A 99 -9.29 -8.24 0.60
C SER A 99 -7.97 -8.82 1.10
N CYS A 100 -7.91 -9.35 2.32
CA CYS A 100 -6.75 -10.03 2.89
C CYS A 100 -6.29 -11.21 2.02
N LYS A 101 -7.21 -12.10 1.66
CA LYS A 101 -6.94 -13.24 0.76
C LYS A 101 -6.45 -12.80 -0.61
N THR A 102 -7.02 -11.71 -1.14
CA THR A 102 -6.61 -11.15 -2.44
C THR A 102 -5.22 -10.55 -2.37
N ALA A 103 -4.94 -9.73 -1.36
CA ALA A 103 -3.63 -9.16 -1.10
C ALA A 103 -2.58 -10.28 -0.94
N TRP A 104 -2.84 -11.28 -0.12
CA TRP A 104 -1.96 -12.43 0.07
C TRP A 104 -1.66 -13.18 -1.23
N LYS A 105 -2.68 -13.40 -2.07
CA LYS A 105 -2.51 -14.03 -3.38
C LYS A 105 -1.61 -13.19 -4.29
N LEU A 106 -1.84 -11.89 -4.40
CA LEU A 106 -1.05 -10.99 -5.25
C LEU A 106 0.41 -10.90 -4.78
N LEU A 107 0.66 -10.91 -3.47
CA LEU A 107 2.00 -10.93 -2.88
C LEU A 107 2.78 -12.21 -3.19
N ASN A 108 2.10 -13.32 -3.50
CA ASN A 108 2.72 -14.59 -3.87
C ASN A 108 2.66 -14.85 -5.39
N ASP A 109 2.02 -13.98 -6.16
CA ASP A 109 1.84 -14.16 -7.59
C ASP A 109 3.15 -13.91 -8.34
N ASN A 110 3.57 -14.89 -9.15
CA ASN A 110 4.80 -14.81 -9.94
C ASN A 110 4.73 -13.72 -11.02
N ARG A 111 3.53 -13.30 -11.45
CA ARG A 111 3.33 -12.25 -12.47
C ARG A 111 3.85 -10.88 -12.01
N PHE A 112 3.99 -10.67 -10.71
CA PHE A 112 4.50 -9.42 -10.15
C PHE A 112 5.88 -9.57 -9.52
N LYS A 113 6.56 -10.72 -9.65
CA LYS A 113 7.95 -10.83 -9.18
C LYS A 113 8.87 -9.94 -9.99
N LYS A 114 9.89 -9.38 -9.34
CA LYS A 114 11.02 -8.73 -10.01
C LYS A 114 12.06 -9.76 -10.45
#